data_AF-M5EN08-F1
#
_entry.id   AF-M5EN08-F1
#
_cell.length_a   1.000
_cell.length_b   1.000
_cell.length_c   1.000
_cell.angle_alpha   90.00
_cell.angle_beta   90.00
_cell.angle_gamma   90.00
#
_symmetry.space_group_name_H-M   'P 1'
#
loop_
_entity.id
_entity.type
_entity.pdbx_description
1 polymer ?
#
loop_
_entity_poly.entity_id
_entity_poly.type
_entity_poly.pdbx_seq_one_letter_code
_entity_poly.pdbx_strand_id
1 'polypeptide(L)'
;MYEIARYVGANDLGTATLLEILIKHPVERIVVASSMSVYGEGLYATPDGRRVDTARRKASDIKSGQWNPLSSEGEPLSPLPTDEEKPVDLASIYALTKYTQERAVLIFGEAYGIDAVALRLFNVFGAGQALSNPYTGVLANFASRLANAQRPMLIPTLE
;
A
#
# COMPACT_ATOMS: atom_id res chain seq x y z
N MET A 1 -1.78 16.60 10.70
CA MET A 1 -1.34 15.75 11.82
C MET A 1 -1.76 14.33 11.50
N TYR A 2 -0.91 13.33 11.70
CA TYR A 2 -1.21 11.95 11.29
C TYR A 2 -2.30 11.36 12.22
N GLU A 3 -3.50 11.11 11.70
CA GLU A 3 -4.69 10.76 12.50
C GLU A 3 -4.78 9.25 12.81
N ILE A 4 -3.80 8.72 13.56
CA ILE A 4 -3.67 7.29 13.87
C ILE A 4 -4.99 6.65 14.31
N ALA A 5 -5.64 7.25 15.32
CA ALA A 5 -6.88 6.73 15.87
C ALA A 5 -8.02 6.67 14.84
N ARG A 6 -8.08 7.63 13.91
CA ARG A 6 -9.08 7.63 12.84
C ARG A 6 -8.84 6.49 11.86
N TYR A 7 -7.58 6.25 11.46
CA TYR A 7 -7.25 5.13 10.56
C TYR A 7 -7.57 3.78 11.20
N VAL A 8 -7.12 3.55 12.43
CA VAL A 8 -7.37 2.29 13.15
C VAL A 8 -8.87 2.09 13.40
N GLY A 9 -9.58 3.13 13.84
CA GLY A 9 -11.02 3.06 14.07
C GLY A 9 -11.82 2.78 12.79
N ALA A 10 -11.49 3.46 11.69
CA ALA A 10 -12.21 3.27 10.44
C ALA A 10 -11.88 1.93 9.76
N ASN A 11 -10.60 1.55 9.70
CA ASN A 11 -10.18 0.36 8.99
C ASN A 11 -10.36 -0.90 9.84
N ASP A 12 -9.79 -0.95 11.04
CA ASP A 12 -9.69 -2.19 11.81
C ASP A 12 -10.99 -2.45 12.55
N LEU A 13 -11.45 -1.50 13.38
CA LEU A 13 -12.70 -1.64 14.12
C LEU A 13 -13.90 -1.69 13.17
N GLY A 14 -13.96 -0.82 12.15
CA GLY A 14 -15.03 -0.85 11.15
C GLY A 14 -15.15 -2.20 10.45
N THR A 15 -14.03 -2.83 10.09
CA THR A 15 -14.03 -4.19 9.52
C THR A 15 -14.52 -5.20 10.54
N ALA A 16 -14.01 -5.17 11.77
CA ALA A 16 -14.42 -6.10 12.82
C ALA A 16 -15.93 -6.05 13.08
N THR A 17 -16.52 -4.84 13.14
CA THR A 17 -17.97 -4.66 13.29
C THR A 17 -18.75 -5.23 12.11
N LEU A 18 -18.28 -5.03 10.87
CA LEU A 18 -18.92 -5.66 9.71
C LEU A 18 -18.88 -7.19 9.79
N LEU A 19 -17.71 -7.77 10.11
CA LEU A 19 -17.54 -9.21 10.22
C LEU A 19 -18.44 -9.81 11.32
N GLU A 20 -18.57 -9.13 12.47
CA GLU A 20 -19.48 -9.56 13.54
C GLU A 20 -20.94 -9.61 13.08
N ILE A 21 -21.39 -8.64 12.28
CA ILE A 21 -22.74 -8.62 11.71
C ILE A 21 -22.94 -9.79 10.74
N LEU A 22 -21.93 -10.09 9.92
CA LEU A 22 -21.98 -11.18 8.93
C LEU A 22 -22.10 -12.57 9.56
N ILE A 23 -21.76 -12.74 10.84
CA ILE A 23 -22.03 -14.00 11.58
C ILE A 23 -23.54 -14.30 11.60
N LYS A 24 -24.37 -13.26 11.78
CA LYS A 24 -25.84 -13.38 11.85
C LYS A 24 -26.50 -13.30 10.48
N HIS A 25 -25.79 -12.70 9.52
CA HIS A 25 -26.27 -12.45 8.16
C HIS A 25 -25.20 -12.93 7.16
N PRO A 26 -25.03 -14.25 7.01
CA PRO A 26 -23.96 -14.80 6.19
C PRO A 26 -24.14 -14.41 4.72
N VAL A 27 -23.02 -14.19 4.06
CA VAL A 27 -22.93 -13.93 2.62
C VAL A 27 -22.17 -15.07 1.96
N GLU A 28 -22.37 -15.28 0.66
CA GLU A 28 -21.64 -16.31 -0.09
C GLU A 28 -20.15 -15.96 -0.27
N ARG A 29 -19.85 -14.66 -0.41
CA ARG A 29 -18.50 -14.16 -0.68
C ARG A 29 -18.27 -12.79 -0.07
N ILE A 30 -17.04 -12.55 0.38
CA ILE A 30 -16.54 -11.25 0.82
C ILE A 30 -15.26 -10.89 0.06
N VAL A 31 -15.18 -9.65 -0.41
CA VAL A 31 -13.99 -9.11 -1.07
C VAL A 31 -13.52 -7.89 -0.28
N VAL A 32 -12.24 -7.86 0.05
CA VAL A 32 -11.63 -6.76 0.80
C VAL A 32 -10.60 -6.02 -0.04
N ALA A 33 -10.73 -4.70 -0.07
CA ALA A 33 -9.76 -3.81 -0.69
C ALA A 33 -8.55 -3.61 0.24
N SER A 34 -7.57 -4.51 0.12
CA SER A 34 -6.23 -4.34 0.68
C SER A 34 -5.44 -3.33 -0.17
N SER A 35 -4.12 -3.30 -0.03
CA SER A 35 -3.26 -2.29 -0.64
C SER A 35 -1.88 -2.84 -0.94
N MET A 36 -1.29 -2.45 -2.07
CA MET A 36 0.11 -2.74 -2.39
C MET A 36 1.10 -2.24 -1.34
N SER A 37 0.69 -1.27 -0.51
CA SER A 37 1.52 -0.74 0.58
C SER A 37 1.92 -1.80 1.61
N VAL A 38 1.26 -2.96 1.65
CA VAL A 38 1.68 -4.10 2.50
C VAL A 38 3.03 -4.68 2.08
N TYR A 39 3.50 -4.38 0.88
CA TYR A 39 4.79 -4.83 0.35
C TYR A 39 5.94 -3.87 0.62
N GLY A 40 5.70 -2.68 1.18
CA GLY A 40 6.74 -1.68 1.39
C GLY A 40 7.40 -1.23 0.07
N GLU A 41 8.72 -1.31 -0.01
CA GLU A 41 9.52 -0.89 -1.18
C GLU A 41 9.38 -1.81 -2.40
N GLY A 42 8.69 -2.96 -2.26
CA GLY A 42 8.55 -3.95 -3.33
C GLY A 42 9.78 -4.86 -3.46
N LEU A 43 9.83 -5.59 -4.57
CA LEU A 43 10.87 -6.58 -4.86
C LEU A 43 11.95 -6.01 -5.79
N TYR A 44 13.20 -6.42 -5.59
CA TYR A 44 14.35 -6.02 -6.39
C TYR A 44 15.20 -7.23 -6.77
N ALA A 45 16.15 -7.02 -7.69
CA ALA A 45 17.19 -7.95 -8.03
C ALA A 45 18.58 -7.30 -7.97
N THR A 46 19.57 -8.08 -7.57
CA THR A 46 20.99 -7.80 -7.77
C THR A 46 21.39 -8.04 -9.24
N PRO A 47 22.57 -7.55 -9.68
CA PRO A 47 23.04 -7.75 -11.05
C PRO A 47 23.16 -9.22 -11.49
N ASP A 48 23.41 -10.13 -10.55
CA ASP A 48 23.48 -11.58 -10.76
C ASP A 48 22.09 -12.28 -10.75
N GLY A 49 21.01 -11.52 -10.58
CA GLY A 49 19.63 -12.00 -10.65
C GLY A 49 19.04 -12.54 -9.35
N ARG A 50 19.72 -12.42 -8.21
CA ARG A 50 19.15 -12.82 -6.90
C ARG A 50 18.02 -11.87 -6.49
N ARG A 51 16.91 -12.43 -6.02
CA ARG A 51 15.76 -11.66 -5.47
C ARG A 51 16.16 -11.00 -4.15
N VAL A 52 15.78 -9.74 -3.97
CA VAL A 52 15.99 -8.93 -2.77
C VAL A 52 14.65 -8.31 -2.36
N ASP A 53 14.11 -8.72 -1.22
CA ASP A 53 12.82 -8.26 -0.67
C ASP A 53 12.95 -7.28 0.51
N THR A 54 14.19 -7.06 0.97
CA THR A 54 14.55 -6.19 2.09
C THR A 54 15.09 -4.82 1.67
N ALA A 55 15.04 -4.50 0.36
CA ALA A 55 15.54 -3.24 -0.16
C ALA A 55 14.88 -2.04 0.53
N ARG A 56 15.70 -1.02 0.85
CA ARG A 56 15.25 0.22 1.49
C ARG A 56 15.95 1.42 0.91
N ARG A 57 15.18 2.41 0.46
CA ARG A 57 15.76 3.74 0.20
C ARG A 57 15.99 4.45 1.52
N LYS A 58 17.14 5.11 1.64
CA LYS A 58 17.45 5.98 2.78
C LYS A 58 17.29 7.43 2.38
N ALA A 59 16.85 8.25 3.32
CA ALA A 59 16.71 9.69 3.11
C ALA A 59 18.04 10.37 2.75
N SER A 60 19.14 9.90 3.32
CA SER A 60 20.49 10.36 2.95
C SER A 60 20.80 10.13 1.48
N ASP A 61 20.45 8.96 0.96
CA ASP A 61 20.81 8.51 -0.38
C ASP A 61 19.97 9.29 -1.41
N ILE A 62 18.69 9.48 -1.13
CA ILE A 62 17.83 10.34 -1.95
C ILE A 62 18.35 11.79 -1.99
N LYS A 63 18.76 12.34 -0.83
CA LYS A 63 19.30 13.71 -0.74
C LYS A 63 20.61 13.87 -1.51
N SER A 64 21.41 12.82 -1.63
CA SER A 64 22.66 12.83 -2.42
C SER A 64 22.47 12.50 -3.90
N GLY A 65 21.24 12.26 -4.36
CA GLY A 65 20.93 11.92 -5.75
C GLY A 65 21.04 10.42 -6.07
N GLN A 66 21.23 9.58 -5.06
CA GLN A 66 21.20 8.12 -5.18
C GLN A 66 19.77 7.60 -4.98
N TRP A 67 19.02 7.53 -6.08
CA TRP A 67 17.59 7.15 -6.07
C TRP A 67 17.34 5.64 -6.06
N ASN A 68 18.24 4.87 -6.67
CA ASN A 68 18.13 3.41 -6.71
C ASN A 68 18.68 2.82 -5.41
N PRO A 69 17.95 1.91 -4.74
CA PRO A 69 18.46 1.23 -3.56
C PRO A 69 19.69 0.40 -3.92
N LEU A 70 20.57 0.23 -2.95
CA LEU A 70 21.77 -0.60 -3.07
C LEU A 70 21.60 -1.88 -2.25
N SER A 71 22.28 -2.96 -2.65
CA SER A 71 22.42 -4.17 -1.86
C SER A 71 23.21 -3.92 -0.58
N SER A 72 23.27 -4.90 0.31
CA SER A 72 24.18 -4.88 1.48
C SER A 72 25.65 -4.74 1.08
N GLU A 73 25.99 -5.18 -0.13
CA GLU A 73 27.33 -5.12 -0.72
C GLU A 73 27.59 -3.82 -1.50
N GLY A 74 26.59 -2.93 -1.60
CA GLY A 74 26.71 -1.65 -2.30
C GLY A 74 26.43 -1.71 -3.80
N GLU A 75 25.93 -2.84 -4.30
CA GLU A 75 25.58 -3.01 -5.71
C GLU A 75 24.23 -2.34 -6.03
N PRO A 76 24.05 -1.72 -7.20
CA PRO A 76 22.76 -1.14 -7.58
C PRO A 76 21.72 -2.23 -7.78
N LEU A 77 20.56 -2.07 -7.15
CA LEU A 77 19.42 -2.96 -7.30
C LEU A 77 18.49 -2.48 -8.42
N SER A 78 17.98 -3.43 -9.21
CA SER A 78 16.93 -3.17 -10.21
C SER A 78 15.57 -3.61 -9.69
N PRO A 79 14.48 -2.83 -9.88
CA PRO A 79 13.15 -3.22 -9.44
C PRO A 79 12.64 -4.45 -10.21
N LEU A 80 11.90 -5.32 -9.52
CA LEU A 80 11.18 -6.46 -10.08
C LEU A 80 9.67 -6.31 -9.88
N PRO A 81 8.84 -6.95 -10.73
CA PRO A 81 7.43 -7.18 -10.41
C PRO A 81 7.30 -7.82 -9.03
N THR A 82 6.45 -7.23 -8.18
CA THR A 82 6.23 -7.74 -6.81
C THR A 82 5.04 -8.69 -6.82
N ASP A 83 5.32 -9.98 -6.59
CA ASP A 83 4.31 -11.02 -6.45
C ASP A 83 3.76 -11.12 -5.02
N GLU A 84 2.69 -11.91 -4.85
CA GLU A 84 2.05 -12.19 -3.57
C GLU A 84 2.90 -13.00 -2.61
N GLU A 85 3.98 -13.63 -3.07
CA GLU A 85 4.93 -14.37 -2.22
C GLU A 85 5.90 -13.44 -1.48
N LYS A 86 6.03 -12.18 -1.92
CA LYS A 86 6.88 -11.22 -1.21
C LYS A 86 6.43 -11.09 0.25
N PRO A 87 7.36 -11.24 1.21
CA PRO A 87 7.07 -10.99 2.62
C PRO A 87 6.49 -9.60 2.87
N VAL A 88 5.54 -9.56 3.81
CA VAL A 88 4.86 -8.35 4.25
C VAL A 88 5.86 -7.42 4.92
N ASP A 89 5.68 -6.15 4.64
CA ASP A 89 6.64 -5.12 4.97
C ASP A 89 5.95 -3.76 5.18
N LEU A 90 5.66 -3.47 6.45
CA LEU A 90 4.71 -2.43 6.84
C LEU A 90 5.44 -1.12 7.15
N ALA A 91 5.55 -0.25 6.16
CA ALA A 91 6.23 1.05 6.29
C ALA A 91 5.37 2.18 6.89
N SER A 92 4.09 1.93 7.22
CA SER A 92 3.19 2.94 7.78
C SER A 92 2.03 2.34 8.58
N ILE A 93 1.37 3.14 9.43
CA ILE A 93 0.13 2.72 10.11
C ILE A 93 -0.96 2.39 9.09
N TYR A 94 -1.06 3.14 8.00
CA TYR A 94 -2.00 2.79 6.92
C TYR A 94 -1.73 1.38 6.38
N ALA A 95 -0.46 1.05 6.06
CA ALA A 95 -0.10 -0.28 5.59
C ALA A 95 -0.43 -1.36 6.64
N LEU A 96 -0.15 -1.10 7.92
CA LEU A 96 -0.51 -1.98 9.02
C LEU A 96 -2.02 -2.23 9.09
N THR A 97 -2.84 -1.17 9.13
CA THR A 97 -4.31 -1.30 9.20
C THR A 97 -4.87 -2.04 7.99
N LYS A 98 -4.32 -1.82 6.79
CA LYS A 98 -4.71 -2.57 5.58
C LYS A 98 -4.37 -4.04 5.67
N TYR A 99 -3.21 -4.37 6.22
CA TYR A 99 -2.83 -5.77 6.45
C TYR A 99 -3.70 -6.42 7.54
N THR A 100 -4.00 -5.73 8.64
CA THR A 100 -4.94 -6.20 9.68
C THR A 100 -6.32 -6.50 9.08
N GLN A 101 -6.87 -5.56 8.31
CA GLN A 101 -8.15 -5.71 7.61
C GLN A 101 -8.13 -6.91 6.64
N GLU A 102 -7.06 -7.08 5.85
CA GLU A 102 -6.87 -8.24 4.97
C GLU A 102 -6.90 -9.55 5.76
N ARG A 103 -6.09 -9.67 6.81
CA ARG A 103 -6.00 -10.89 7.60
C ARG A 103 -7.31 -11.20 8.33
N ALA A 104 -7.99 -10.20 8.87
CA ALA A 104 -9.26 -10.38 9.55
C ALA A 104 -10.33 -10.99 8.62
N VAL A 105 -10.44 -10.47 7.40
CA VAL A 105 -11.41 -10.96 6.40
C VAL A 105 -11.07 -12.39 5.94
N LEU A 106 -9.79 -12.68 5.68
CA LEU A 106 -9.38 -14.03 5.26
C LEU A 106 -9.59 -15.06 6.37
N ILE A 107 -9.24 -14.73 7.62
CA ILE A 107 -9.49 -15.59 8.79
C ILE A 107 -10.99 -15.82 8.99
N PHE A 108 -11.80 -14.77 8.85
CA PHE A 108 -13.25 -14.89 8.94
C PHE A 108 -13.83 -15.79 7.85
N GLY A 109 -13.39 -15.62 6.60
CA GLY A 109 -13.80 -16.47 5.49
C GLY A 109 -13.54 -17.95 5.76
N GLU A 110 -12.32 -18.27 6.19
CA GLU A 110 -11.93 -19.63 6.57
C GLU A 110 -12.78 -20.18 7.73
N ALA A 111 -12.97 -19.39 8.79
CA ALA A 111 -13.69 -19.82 9.98
C ALA A 111 -15.20 -20.07 9.76
N TYR A 112 -15.82 -19.32 8.85
CA TYR A 112 -17.27 -19.39 8.59
C TYR A 112 -17.63 -20.05 7.24
N GLY A 113 -16.65 -20.59 6.50
CA GLY A 113 -16.88 -21.22 5.20
C GLY A 113 -17.37 -20.25 4.13
N ILE A 114 -16.93 -18.99 4.19
CA ILE A 114 -17.27 -17.92 3.24
C ILE A 114 -16.09 -17.70 2.30
N ASP A 115 -16.34 -17.61 1.00
CA ASP A 115 -15.30 -17.27 0.02
C ASP A 115 -14.74 -15.87 0.33
N ALA A 116 -13.47 -15.78 0.72
CA ALA A 116 -12.83 -14.51 1.04
C ALA A 116 -11.67 -14.21 0.09
N VAL A 117 -11.67 -13.02 -0.51
CA VAL A 117 -10.61 -12.55 -1.42
C VAL A 117 -10.10 -11.19 -0.98
N ALA A 118 -8.78 -11.04 -0.90
CA ALA A 118 -8.13 -9.75 -0.68
C ALA A 118 -7.49 -9.25 -1.97
N LEU A 119 -7.83 -8.02 -2.36
CA LEU A 119 -7.25 -7.34 -3.51
C LEU A 119 -6.23 -6.33 -3.04
N ARG A 120 -4.93 -6.60 -3.25
CA ARG A 120 -3.84 -5.65 -2.96
C ARG A 120 -3.72 -4.65 -4.10
N LEU A 121 -4.62 -3.67 -4.10
CA LEU A 121 -4.72 -2.68 -5.18
C LEU A 121 -3.45 -1.83 -5.28
N PHE A 122 -3.00 -1.61 -6.52
CA PHE A 122 -1.90 -0.69 -6.82
C PHE A 122 -2.40 0.76 -6.90
N ASN A 123 -1.63 1.65 -7.56
CA ASN A 123 -2.05 3.03 -7.81
C ASN A 123 -3.25 3.09 -8.77
N VAL A 124 -4.47 3.14 -8.22
CA VAL A 124 -5.71 3.30 -8.99
C VAL A 124 -5.92 4.78 -9.33
N PHE A 125 -6.33 5.06 -10.58
CA PHE A 125 -6.70 6.38 -11.06
C PHE A 125 -7.88 6.30 -12.03
N GLY A 126 -8.68 7.37 -12.13
CA GLY A 126 -9.81 7.42 -13.05
C GLY A 126 -10.86 8.47 -12.69
N ALA A 127 -11.92 8.52 -13.50
CA ALA A 127 -13.07 9.41 -13.27
C ALA A 127 -13.73 9.12 -11.90
N GLY A 128 -14.14 10.18 -11.19
CA GLY A 128 -14.73 10.06 -9.85
C GLY A 128 -13.74 10.10 -8.70
N GLN A 129 -12.42 10.10 -8.97
CA GLN A 129 -11.42 10.30 -7.92
C GLN A 129 -11.48 11.74 -7.39
N ALA A 130 -11.66 11.90 -6.08
CA ALA A 130 -11.81 13.20 -5.44
C ALA A 130 -10.51 14.02 -5.52
N LEU A 131 -10.42 14.98 -6.44
CA LEU A 131 -9.22 15.82 -6.68
C LEU A 131 -8.80 16.69 -5.46
N SER A 132 -9.67 16.85 -4.48
CA SER A 132 -9.45 17.66 -3.27
C SER A 132 -8.84 16.90 -2.10
N ASN A 133 -8.72 15.57 -2.18
CA ASN A 133 -8.13 14.79 -1.10
C ASN A 133 -6.60 15.00 -1.09
N PRO A 134 -5.96 15.45 0.00
CA PRO A 134 -4.50 15.62 0.07
C PRO A 134 -3.73 14.30 -0.11
N TYR A 135 -4.41 13.15 0.00
CA TYR A 135 -3.89 11.83 -0.30
C TYR A 135 -4.24 11.35 -1.72
N THR A 136 -4.74 12.23 -2.59
CA THR A 136 -4.89 11.90 -4.00
C THR A 136 -3.54 11.50 -4.58
N GLY A 137 -3.54 10.37 -5.29
CA GLY A 137 -2.34 9.91 -5.98
C GLY A 137 -1.75 11.01 -6.87
N VAL A 138 -0.44 10.92 -7.12
CA VAL A 138 0.34 11.93 -7.85
C VAL A 138 -0.33 12.43 -9.14
N LEU A 139 -1.05 11.56 -9.86
CA LEU A 139 -1.76 11.90 -11.09
C LEU A 139 -2.90 12.91 -10.87
N ALA A 140 -3.67 12.80 -9.80
CA ALA A 140 -4.75 13.73 -9.50
C ALA A 140 -4.19 15.09 -9.02
N ASN A 141 -3.09 15.09 -8.26
CA ASN A 141 -2.36 16.32 -7.94
C ASN A 141 -1.87 17.01 -9.23
N PHE A 142 -1.24 16.25 -10.13
CA PHE A 142 -0.73 16.78 -11.40
C PHE A 142 -1.85 17.30 -12.28
N ALA A 143 -2.94 16.54 -12.44
CA ALA A 143 -4.10 16.94 -13.22
C ALA A 143 -4.73 18.23 -12.67
N SER A 144 -4.89 18.34 -11.35
CA SER A 144 -5.41 19.55 -10.68
C SER A 144 -4.49 20.75 -10.93
N ARG A 145 -3.18 20.60 -10.80
CA ARG A 145 -2.22 21.68 -11.06
C ARG A 145 -2.25 22.12 -12.52
N LEU A 146 -2.23 21.18 -13.46
CA LEU A 146 -2.33 21.49 -14.90
C LEU A 146 -3.64 22.20 -15.24
N ALA A 147 -4.77 21.76 -14.69
CA ALA A 147 -6.07 22.40 -14.89
C ALA A 147 -6.11 23.83 -14.36
N ASN A 148 -5.31 24.16 -13.35
CA ASN A 148 -5.16 25.51 -12.79
C ASN A 148 -3.97 26.29 -13.39
N ALA A 149 -3.42 25.84 -14.52
CA ALA A 149 -2.24 26.44 -15.17
C ALA A 149 -1.01 26.53 -14.25
N GLN A 150 -0.89 25.64 -13.27
CA GLN A 150 0.24 25.52 -12.37
C GLN A 150 1.17 24.38 -12.82
N ARG A 151 2.48 24.59 -12.70
CA ARG A 151 3.47 23.56 -13.00
C ARG A 151 3.35 22.41 -12.00
N PRO A 152 3.31 21.13 -12.43
CA PRO A 152 3.39 19.98 -11.52
C PRO A 152 4.65 20.06 -10.65
N MET A 153 4.56 19.57 -9.42
CA MET A 153 5.72 19.53 -8.52
C MET A 153 6.07 18.09 -8.20
N LEU A 154 7.35 17.74 -8.40
CA LEU A 154 7.96 16.56 -7.83
C LEU A 154 8.61 16.97 -6.52
N ILE A 155 7.98 16.63 -5.40
CA ILE A 155 8.58 16.81 -4.08
C ILE A 155 9.18 15.45 -3.71
N PRO A 156 10.50 15.33 -3.55
CA PRO A 156 11.10 14.12 -2.98
C PRO A 156 10.76 14.07 -1.49
N THR A 157 9.61 13.48 -1.15
CA THR A 157 9.19 13.34 0.25
C THR A 157 9.86 12.12 0.89
N LEU A 158 10.76 12.38 1.83
CA LEU A 158 11.07 11.51 2.98
C LEU A 158 11.00 12.37 4.26
N GLU A 159 9.89 13.09 4.42
CA GLU A 159 9.45 13.75 5.65
C GLU A 159 7.98 13.43 5.90
#